data_AF-A0A818RF60-F1
#
_entry.id   AF-A0A818RF60-F1
#
_cell.length_a   1.000
_cell.length_b   1.000
_cell.length_c   1.000
_cell.angle_alpha   90.00
_cell.angle_beta   90.00
_cell.angle_gamma   90.00
#
_symmetry.space_group_name_H-M   'P 1'
#
loop_
_entity.id
_entity.type
_entity.pdbx_description
1 polymer ?
#
loop_
_entity_poly.entity_id
_entity_poly.type
_entity_poly.pdbx_seq_one_letter_code
_entity_poly.pdbx_strand_id
1 'polypeptide(L)' 'ETLGEGAYGAVVLAKNVNTNEFAAVKVIDINRLKGNDVVIRKEIDLHKLFRHENIIGFY' A
#
# COMPACT_ATOMS: atom_id res chain seq x y z
N GLU A 1 3.78 12.13 6.82
CA GLU A 1 4.33 11.48 8.03
C GLU A 1 4.54 10.00 7.75
N THR A 2 5.62 9.39 8.23
CA THR A 2 5.86 7.95 8.05
C THR A 2 5.12 7.16 9.13
N LEU A 3 4.29 6.21 8.74
CA LEU A 3 3.54 5.32 9.63
C LEU A 3 4.33 4.04 9.96
N GLY A 4 5.21 3.61 9.05
CA GLY A 4 6.07 2.45 9.27
C GLY A 4 6.99 2.16 8.09
N GLU A 5 7.98 1.31 8.32
CA GLU A 5 8.97 0.88 7.31
C GLU A 5 9.03 -0.64 7.23
N GLY A 6 9.34 -1.16 6.04
CA GLY A 6 9.46 -2.59 5.77
C GLY A 6 10.51 -2.90 4.73
N ALA A 7 10.67 -4.20 4.41
CA ALA A 7 11.71 -4.68 3.51
C ALA A 7 11.69 -4.02 2.12
N TYR A 8 10.48 -3.75 1.60
CA TYR A 8 10.27 -3.24 0.24
C TYR A 8 10.02 -1.73 0.16
N GLY A 9 10.00 -1.01 1.28
CA GLY A 9 9.74 0.44 1.29
C GLY A 9 9.10 0.90 2.59
N ALA A 10 8.24 1.92 2.51
CA ALA A 10 7.63 2.57 3.68
C ALA A 10 6.14 2.80 3.48
N VAL A 11 5.41 2.93 4.58
CA VAL A 11 4.01 3.35 4.60
C VAL A 11 3.96 4.77 5.13
N VAL A 12 3.32 5.67 4.39
CA VAL A 12 3.18 7.07 4.76
C VAL A 12 1.71 7.46 4.88
N LEU A 13 1.40 8.37 5.81
CA LEU A 13 0.11 9.02 5.90
C LEU A 13 -0.01 10.09 4.81
N ALA A 14 -0.95 9.91 3.90
CA ALA A 14 -1.31 10.87 2.87
C ALA A 14 -2.66 11.52 3.19
N LYS A 15 -2.82 12.77 2.76
CA LYS A 15 -4.07 13.54 2.90
C LYS A 15 -4.56 13.94 1.51
N ASN A 16 -5.80 13.60 1.18
CA ASN A 16 -6.46 14.07 -0.03
C ASN A 16 -6.68 15.58 0.07
N VAL A 17 -6.13 16.34 -0.88
CA VAL A 17 -6.17 17.81 -0.86
C VAL A 17 -7.55 18.40 -1.09
N ASN A 18 -8.45 17.65 -1.73
CA ASN A 18 -9.80 18.10 -2.06
C ASN A 18 -10.81 17.70 -0.98
N THR A 19 -10.72 16.47 -0.46
CA THR A 19 -11.69 15.92 0.52
C THR A 19 -11.22 16.01 1.97
N ASN A 20 -9.94 16.31 2.21
CA ASN A 20 -9.28 16.22 3.51
C ASN A 20 -9.23 14.82 4.15
N GLU A 21 -9.63 13.77 3.42
CA GLU A 21 -9.55 12.40 3.90
C GLU A 21 -8.10 11.93 3.99
N PHE A 22 -7.82 11.05 4.94
CA PHE A 22 -6.50 10.46 5.14
C PHE A 22 -6.46 9.03 4.61
N ALA A 23 -5.34 8.67 3.99
CA ALA A 23 -5.08 7.31 3.52
C ALA A 23 -3.63 6.91 3.85
N ALA A 24 -3.43 5.62 4.12
CA ALA A 24 -2.08 5.05 4.21
C ALA A 24 -1.61 4.67 2.80
N VAL A 25 -0.45 5.19 2.39
CA VAL A 25 0.16 4.90 1.08
C VAL A 25 1.40 4.05 1.30
N LYS A 26 1.35 2.80 0.83
CA LYS A 26 2.49 1.88 0.81
C LYS A 26 3.36 2.20 -0.41
N VAL A 27 4.50 2.83 -0.17
CA VAL A 27 5.50 3.16 -1.19
C VAL A 27 6.44 1.97 -1.35
N ILE A 28 6.57 1.46 -2.57
CA ILE A 28 7.38 0.28 -2.88
C ILE A 28 8.57 0.69 -3.75
N ASP A 29 9.78 0.36 -3.30
CA ASP A 29 11.01 0.52 -4.06
C ASP A 29 11.22 -0.70 -4.97
N ILE A 30 10.92 -0.53 -6.25
CA ILE A 30 11.01 -1.59 -7.26
C ILE A 30 12.43 -2.15 -7.42
N ASN A 31 13.47 -1.38 -7.08
CA ASN A 31 14.85 -1.85 -7.17
C ASN A 31 15.14 -2.92 -6.12
N ARG A 32 14.46 -2.86 -4.97
CA ARG A 32 14.57 -3.86 -3.89
C ARG A 32 13.88 -5.18 -4.23
N LEU A 33 13.01 -5.20 -5.25
CA LEU A 33 12.31 -6.40 -5.68
C LEU A 33 13.21 -7.38 -6.46
N LYS A 34 14.37 -6.93 -6.96
CA LYS A 34 15.32 -7.77 -7.72
C LYS A 34 14.66 -8.61 -8.83
N GLY A 35 13.66 -8.04 -9.51
CA GLY A 35 12.90 -8.71 -10.57
C GLY A 35 11.75 -9.61 -10.08
N ASN A 36 11.49 -9.70 -8.78
CA ASN A 36 10.36 -10.46 -8.22
C ASN A 36 9.10 -9.58 -8.03
N ASP A 37 8.63 -9.00 -9.12
CA ASP A 37 7.43 -8.16 -9.13
C ASP A 37 6.12 -8.95 -8.98
N VAL A 38 6.18 -10.28 -9.15
CA VAL A 38 5.08 -11.21 -8.92
C VAL A 38 4.53 -11.12 -7.49
N VAL A 39 5.39 -10.92 -6.50
CA VAL A 39 4.97 -10.79 -5.09
C VAL A 39 4.07 -9.57 -4.90
N ILE A 40 4.43 -8.44 -5.51
CA ILE A 40 3.65 -7.20 -5.39
C ILE A 40 2.35 -7.30 -6.18
N ARG A 41 2.38 -7.89 -7.38
CA ARG A 41 1.16 -8.15 -8.15
C ARG A 41 0.17 -9.02 -7.37
N LYS A 42 0.65 -10.11 -6.77
CA LYS A 42 -0.16 -11.00 -5.93
C LYS A 42 -0.79 -10.26 -4.75
N GLU A 43 -0.04 -9.37 -4.09
CA GLU A 43 -0.57 -8.55 -2.99
C GLU A 43 -1.71 -7.64 -3.46
N ILE A 44 -1.51 -6.92 -4.58
CA ILE A 44 -2.51 -6.02 -5.17
C ILE A 44 -3.77 -6.80 -5.58
N ASP A 45 -3.60 -7.93 -6.28
CA ASP A 45 -4.73 -8.71 -6.79
C ASP A 45 -5.56 -9.31 -5.67
N LEU A 46 -4.93 -9.79 -4.59
CA LEU A 46 -5.64 -10.29 -3.41
C LEU A 46 -6.42 -9.17 -2.71
N HIS A 47 -5.80 -8.01 -2.47
CA HIS A 47 -6.48 -6.89 -1.80
C HIS A 47 -7.67 -6.35 -2.59
N LYS A 48 -7.63 -6.37 -3.93
CA LYS A 48 -8.78 -6.00 -4.77
C LYS A 48 -10.01 -6.89 -4.58
N LEU A 49 -9.82 -8.15 -4.14
CA LEU A 49 -10.91 -9.11 -3.96
C LEU A 49 -11.62 -8.97 -2.60
N PHE A 50 -10.95 -8.41 -1.59
CA PHE A 50 -11.50 -8.34 -0.24
C PHE A 50 -12.25 -7.03 -0.01
N ARG A 51 -13.52 -7.15 0.41
CA ARG A 51 -14.36 -6.04 0.86
C ARG A 51 -15.10 -6.45 2.11
N HIS A 52 -14.56 -6.07 3.26
CA HIS A 52 -15.10 -6.45 4.56
C HIS A 52 -14.68 -5.39 5.60
N GLU A 53 -15.55 -5.06 6.56
CA GLU A 53 -15.30 -4.01 7.57
C GLU A 53 -14.04 -4.27 8.42
N ASN A 54 -13.76 -5.54 8.71
CA ASN A 54 -12.58 -5.99 9.47
C ASN A 54 -11.32 -6.23 8.62
N ILE A 55 -11.33 -5.87 7.34
CA ILE A 55 -10.17 -5.96 6.43
C ILE A 55 -9.82 -4.56 5.94
N ILE A 56 -8.52 -4.23 5.90
CA ILE A 56 -8.07 -2.93 5.42
C ILE A 56 -8.54 -2.73 3.97
N GLY A 57 -9.23 -1.62 3.72
CA GLY A 57 -9.72 -1.27 2.39
C GLY A 57 -8.60 -1.00 1.39
N PHE A 58 -8.82 -1.42 0.15
CA PHE A 58 -7.99 -1.09 -1.01
C PHE A 58 -8.69 0.00 -1.82
N TYR A 59 -7.96 1.07 -2.19
CA TYR A 59 -8.48 2.27 -2.85
C TYR A 59 -7.80 2.53 -4.20
#